data_AF-A0AAD7EC24-F1
#
_entry.id   AF-A0AAD7EC24-F1
#
_cell.length_a   1.000
_cell.length_b   1.000
_cell.length_c   1.000
_cell.angle_alpha   90.00
_cell.angle_beta   90.00
_cell.angle_gamma   90.00
#
_symmetry.space_group_name_H-M   'P 1'
#
loop_
_entity.id
_entity.type
_entity.pdbx_description
1 polymer ?
#
loop_
_entity_poly.entity_id
_entity_poly.type
_entity_poly.pdbx_seq_one_letter_code
_entity_poly.pdbx_strand_id
1 'polypeptide(L)'
;MAHHNRSGAFRTVCPQELIDLILGKTDKETLKSCALVARSFRPTSQTLIFSDLTILPPGRDSIPALQHLADVLSASPHLALHVRTLNLVQLGLHKPCVWMQSDILSAILSVFTNLESLHIRIYNWDSLHLNCEQAIYALIGRSSLSSIEFEEVRLERNATLVSLLRCLPASLESASFSNVFADHWSYGDDLERASPELHKLRLASLHLDSYAPTLFHWAIRAVDLECLRHLHTTVEEDTMDVVQQLLDSAFYVETYHLSFRDVFCACFRRFS
;
A
#
# COMPACT_ATOMS: atom_id res chain seq x y z
N MET A 1 -25.54 66.53 -19.60
CA MET A 1 -25.45 65.17 -20.18
C MET A 1 -24.16 64.53 -19.66
N ALA A 2 -24.26 63.71 -18.62
CA ALA A 2 -23.12 63.17 -17.89
C ALA A 2 -22.72 61.80 -18.45
N HIS A 3 -21.50 61.70 -18.97
CA HIS A 3 -20.86 60.45 -19.35
C HIS A 3 -20.63 59.58 -18.11
N HIS A 4 -21.33 58.45 -18.05
CA HIS A 4 -21.11 57.42 -17.04
C HIS A 4 -19.82 56.66 -17.38
N ASN A 5 -18.74 57.02 -16.69
CA ASN A 5 -17.47 56.33 -16.73
C ASN A 5 -17.65 54.95 -16.07
N ARG A 6 -17.84 53.90 -16.88
CA ARG A 6 -17.77 52.51 -16.41
C ARG A 6 -16.31 52.24 -16.05
N SER A 7 -15.99 52.39 -14.77
CA SER A 7 -14.74 51.87 -14.20
C SER A 7 -14.73 50.36 -14.43
N GLY A 8 -14.01 49.92 -15.46
CA GLY A 8 -13.69 48.53 -15.72
C GLY A 8 -12.78 48.04 -14.61
N ALA A 9 -13.37 47.57 -13.51
CA ALA A 9 -12.64 46.83 -12.50
C ALA A 9 -12.11 45.56 -13.17
N PHE A 10 -10.81 45.53 -13.45
CA PHE A 10 -10.12 44.31 -13.84
C PHE A 10 -10.29 43.31 -12.71
N ARG A 11 -11.25 42.39 -12.85
CA ARG A 11 -11.32 41.21 -12.00
C ARG A 11 -10.07 40.40 -12.30
N THR A 12 -9.06 40.54 -11.45
CA THR A 12 -7.91 39.65 -11.47
C THR A 12 -8.42 38.27 -11.09
N VAL A 13 -8.69 37.44 -12.11
CA VAL A 13 -9.06 36.05 -11.92
C VAL A 13 -7.82 35.34 -11.39
N CYS A 14 -7.95 34.69 -10.23
CA CYS A 14 -6.88 33.86 -9.69
C CYS A 14 -6.62 32.70 -10.68
N PRO A 15 -5.37 32.51 -11.13
CA PRO A 15 -5.01 31.35 -11.95
C PRO A 15 -5.39 30.03 -11.27
N GLN A 16 -5.86 29.06 -12.06
CA GLN A 16 -6.33 27.78 -11.53
C GLN A 16 -5.20 27.00 -10.85
N GLU A 17 -3.97 27.14 -11.33
CA GLU A 17 -2.78 26.49 -10.77
C GLU A 17 -2.52 26.94 -9.33
N LEU A 18 -2.78 28.21 -9.02
CA LEU A 18 -2.64 28.72 -7.65
C LEU A 18 -3.74 28.17 -6.74
N ILE A 19 -4.96 28.04 -7.24
CA ILE A 19 -6.07 27.40 -6.51
C ILE A 19 -5.71 25.95 -6.21
N ASP A 20 -5.22 25.20 -7.20
CA ASP A 20 -4.89 23.78 -7.05
C ASP A 20 -3.74 23.57 -6.05
N LEU A 21 -2.71 24.44 -6.09
CA LEU A 21 -1.63 24.43 -5.10
C LEU A 21 -2.12 24.72 -3.69
N ILE A 22 -3.06 25.65 -3.51
CA ILE A 22 -3.66 25.95 -2.21
C ILE A 22 -4.46 24.75 -1.70
N LEU A 23 -5.34 24.19 -2.55
CA LEU A 23 -6.14 23.01 -2.20
C LEU A 23 -5.26 21.82 -1.82
N GLY A 24 -4.13 21.62 -2.52
CA GLY A 24 -3.14 20.57 -2.22
C GLY A 24 -2.46 20.68 -0.85
N LYS A 25 -2.66 21.79 -0.11
CA LYS A 25 -2.14 21.98 1.26
C LYS A 25 -3.24 21.95 2.33
N THR A 26 -4.49 21.66 1.95
CA THR A 26 -5.63 21.60 2.87
C THR A 26 -5.97 20.16 3.26
N ASP A 27 -6.63 19.99 4.41
CA ASP A 27 -7.11 18.69 4.87
C ASP A 27 -8.38 18.23 4.12
N LYS A 28 -8.74 16.94 4.26
CA LYS A 28 -9.90 16.35 3.56
C LYS A 28 -11.24 16.99 3.94
N GLU A 29 -11.40 17.53 5.16
CA GLU A 29 -12.64 18.19 5.58
C GLU A 29 -12.78 19.57 4.93
N THR A 30 -11.70 20.33 4.90
CA THR A 30 -11.60 21.60 4.16
C THR A 30 -11.85 21.37 2.68
N LEU A 31 -11.26 20.34 2.07
CA LEU A 31 -11.49 19.99 0.66
C LEU A 31 -12.95 19.70 0.34
N LYS A 32 -13.68 19.00 1.24
CA LYS A 32 -15.12 18.75 1.07
C LYS A 32 -15.90 20.06 1.03
N SER A 33 -15.56 21.01 1.90
CA SER A 33 -16.15 22.35 1.90
C SER A 33 -15.82 23.10 0.62
N CYS A 34 -14.55 23.12 0.20
CA CYS A 34 -14.08 23.75 -1.03
C CYS A 34 -14.78 23.21 -2.29
N ALA A 35 -15.02 21.90 -2.36
CA ALA A 35 -15.73 21.27 -3.47
C ALA A 35 -17.16 21.82 -3.69
N LEU A 36 -17.75 22.41 -2.65
CA LEU A 36 -19.10 22.99 -2.66
C LEU A 36 -19.10 24.51 -2.91
N VAL A 37 -17.97 25.20 -2.70
CA VAL A 37 -17.86 26.67 -2.81
C VAL A 37 -17.94 27.15 -4.27
N ALA A 38 -17.18 26.52 -5.17
CA ALA A 38 -17.09 26.94 -6.56
C ALA A 38 -16.87 25.76 -7.51
N ARG A 39 -17.40 25.87 -8.73
CA ARG A 39 -17.23 24.82 -9.76
C ARG A 39 -15.77 24.58 -10.14
N SER A 40 -14.93 25.61 -10.08
CA SER A 40 -13.49 25.51 -10.35
C SER A 40 -12.71 24.76 -9.28
N PHE A 41 -13.24 24.62 -8.05
CA PHE A 41 -12.55 23.93 -6.96
C PHE A 41 -12.86 22.43 -6.99
N ARG A 42 -14.05 22.08 -7.50
CA ARG A 42 -14.58 20.72 -7.45
C ARG A 42 -13.65 19.64 -8.04
N PRO A 43 -13.05 19.79 -9.25
CA PRO A 43 -12.24 18.72 -9.84
C PRO A 43 -11.02 18.37 -8.97
N THR A 44 -10.28 19.39 -8.54
CA THR A 44 -9.08 19.23 -7.71
C THR A 44 -9.45 18.74 -6.32
N SER A 45 -10.50 19.30 -5.70
CA SER A 45 -10.98 18.83 -4.40
C SER A 45 -11.43 17.37 -4.46
N GLN A 46 -12.19 16.94 -5.46
CA GLN A 46 -12.59 15.54 -5.60
C GLN A 46 -11.38 14.62 -5.80
N THR A 47 -10.44 15.01 -6.66
CA THR A 47 -9.21 14.24 -6.87
C THR A 47 -8.47 14.00 -5.55
N LEU A 48 -8.28 15.06 -4.74
CA LEU A 48 -7.58 14.97 -3.46
C LEU A 48 -8.39 14.28 -2.34
N ILE A 49 -9.72 14.38 -2.35
CA ILE A 49 -10.58 13.68 -1.38
C ILE A 49 -10.51 12.17 -1.60
N PHE A 50 -10.55 11.74 -2.86
CA PHE A 50 -10.62 10.32 -3.24
C PHE A 50 -9.24 9.71 -3.53
N SER A 51 -8.14 10.47 -3.49
CA SER A 51 -6.80 9.94 -3.79
C SER A 51 -6.30 8.91 -2.78
N ASP A 52 -6.76 9.03 -1.53
CA ASP A 52 -6.39 8.13 -0.44
C ASP A 52 -7.67 7.61 0.22
N LEU A 53 -7.90 6.31 0.11
CA LEU A 53 -9.05 5.62 0.66
C LEU A 53 -8.60 4.62 1.73
N THR A 54 -9.25 4.66 2.88
CA THR A 54 -9.06 3.65 3.94
C THR A 54 -10.36 2.88 4.10
N ILE A 55 -10.30 1.56 3.92
CA ILE A 55 -11.40 0.65 4.25
C ILE A 55 -11.06 0.02 5.60
N LEU A 56 -11.71 0.55 6.64
CA LEU A 56 -11.59 0.10 8.02
C LEU A 56 -12.61 -1.00 8.31
N PRO A 57 -12.36 -1.85 9.32
CA PRO A 57 -13.40 -2.75 9.77
C PRO A 57 -14.55 -1.89 10.30
N PRO A 58 -15.79 -2.16 9.91
CA PRO A 58 -16.84 -1.29 10.36
C PRO A 58 -17.09 -1.56 11.85
N GLY A 59 -17.64 -0.57 12.55
CA GLY A 59 -18.27 -0.82 13.85
C GLY A 59 -19.42 -1.83 13.73
N ARG A 60 -20.29 -1.88 14.74
CA ARG A 60 -21.43 -2.83 14.77
C ARG A 60 -22.31 -2.82 13.49
N ASP A 61 -22.28 -1.74 12.68
CA ASP A 61 -23.14 -1.52 11.50
C ASP A 61 -22.40 -1.32 10.15
N SER A 62 -21.27 -1.98 9.94
CA SER A 62 -21.20 -2.95 8.84
C SER A 62 -20.80 -2.58 7.38
N ILE A 63 -20.82 -3.57 6.49
CA ILE A 63 -21.87 -3.87 5.51
C ILE A 63 -22.60 -2.64 4.93
N PRO A 64 -23.54 -1.94 5.60
CA PRO A 64 -24.18 -0.75 5.02
C PRO A 64 -23.20 0.32 4.52
N ALA A 65 -22.09 0.57 5.22
CA ALA A 65 -21.10 1.55 4.76
C ALA A 65 -20.35 1.08 3.52
N LEU A 66 -20.00 -0.21 3.48
CA LEU A 66 -19.35 -0.82 2.31
C LEU A 66 -20.29 -0.84 1.10
N GLN A 67 -21.57 -1.17 1.31
CA GLN A 67 -22.61 -1.08 0.29
C GLN A 67 -22.77 0.36 -0.20
N HIS A 68 -22.80 1.34 0.71
CA HIS A 68 -22.88 2.75 0.32
C HIS A 68 -21.69 3.18 -0.53
N LEU A 69 -20.47 2.74 -0.18
CA LEU A 69 -19.29 2.97 -1.02
C LEU A 69 -19.45 2.32 -2.41
N ALA A 70 -19.91 1.06 -2.47
CA ALA A 70 -20.18 0.39 -3.74
C ALA A 70 -21.22 1.16 -4.58
N ASP A 71 -22.28 1.66 -3.96
CA ASP A 71 -23.33 2.44 -4.62
C ASP A 71 -22.78 3.77 -5.16
N VAL A 72 -21.95 4.46 -4.38
CA VAL A 72 -21.28 5.71 -4.81
C VAL A 72 -20.34 5.46 -5.98
N LEU A 73 -19.51 4.42 -5.92
CA LEU A 73 -18.59 4.07 -7.01
C LEU A 73 -19.35 3.61 -8.27
N SER A 74 -20.47 2.91 -8.10
CA SER A 74 -21.33 2.49 -9.20
C SER A 74 -22.03 3.69 -9.85
N ALA A 75 -22.52 4.64 -9.04
CA ALA A 75 -23.16 5.87 -9.52
C ALA A 75 -22.17 6.88 -10.12
N SER A 76 -20.90 6.83 -9.72
CA SER A 76 -19.85 7.74 -10.19
C SER A 76 -18.52 7.02 -10.38
N PRO A 77 -18.38 6.19 -11.44
CA PRO A 77 -17.18 5.36 -11.64
C PRO A 77 -15.88 6.15 -11.83
N HIS A 78 -15.97 7.39 -12.31
CA HIS A 78 -14.82 8.28 -12.44
C HIS A 78 -14.15 8.59 -11.10
N LEU A 79 -14.85 8.46 -9.96
CA LEU A 79 -14.26 8.63 -8.63
C LEU A 79 -13.22 7.55 -8.32
N ALA A 80 -13.44 6.32 -8.79
CA ALA A 80 -12.50 5.22 -8.61
C ALA A 80 -11.15 5.49 -9.32
N LEU A 81 -11.15 6.27 -10.40
CA LEU A 81 -9.95 6.65 -11.14
C LEU A 81 -9.03 7.61 -10.37
N HIS A 82 -9.57 8.27 -9.34
CA HIS A 82 -8.79 9.17 -8.50
C HIS A 82 -8.04 8.41 -7.39
N VAL A 83 -8.45 7.19 -7.03
CA VAL A 83 -7.86 6.42 -5.93
C VAL A 83 -6.44 5.96 -6.29
N ARG A 84 -5.45 6.49 -5.56
CA ARG A 84 -4.02 6.16 -5.72
C ARG A 84 -3.48 5.36 -4.55
N THR A 85 -3.96 5.64 -3.35
CA THR A 85 -3.60 4.92 -2.12
C THR A 85 -4.82 4.21 -1.57
N LEU A 86 -4.68 2.92 -1.29
CA LEU A 86 -5.70 2.11 -0.65
C LEU A 86 -5.12 1.47 0.60
N ASN A 87 -5.80 1.69 1.72
CA ASN A 87 -5.46 1.09 3.01
C ASN A 87 -6.58 0.10 3.39
N LEU A 88 -6.26 -1.19 3.44
CA LEU A 88 -7.15 -2.26 3.87
C LEU A 88 -6.79 -2.68 5.27
N VAL A 89 -7.62 -2.32 6.24
CA VAL A 89 -7.30 -2.52 7.66
C VAL A 89 -8.35 -3.43 8.30
N GLN A 90 -7.89 -4.43 9.06
CA GLN A 90 -8.66 -5.29 9.93
C GLN A 90 -8.22 -5.03 11.37
N LEU A 91 -9.14 -4.58 12.21
CA LEU A 91 -8.92 -4.38 13.64
C LEU A 91 -9.54 -5.54 14.40
N GLY A 92 -8.77 -6.14 15.30
CA GLY A 92 -9.21 -7.21 16.19
C GLY A 92 -8.58 -8.56 15.85
N LEU A 93 -8.08 -9.23 16.89
CA LEU A 93 -7.16 -10.37 16.76
C LEU A 93 -7.86 -11.72 16.52
N HIS A 94 -9.17 -11.86 16.73
CA HIS A 94 -9.74 -13.20 16.96
C HIS A 94 -11.12 -13.47 16.35
N LYS A 95 -11.70 -12.57 15.54
CA LYS A 95 -12.99 -12.85 14.91
C LYS A 95 -12.91 -12.67 13.40
N PRO A 96 -13.43 -13.63 12.61
CA PRO A 96 -13.54 -13.46 11.17
C PRO A 96 -14.35 -12.19 10.88
N CYS A 97 -13.77 -11.29 10.09
CA CYS A 97 -14.40 -10.03 9.75
C CYS A 97 -15.44 -10.26 8.65
N VAL A 98 -16.72 -10.23 9.03
CA VAL A 98 -17.86 -10.48 8.10
C VAL A 98 -17.80 -9.63 6.83
N TRP A 99 -17.29 -8.40 6.92
CA TRP A 99 -17.18 -7.52 5.75
C TRP A 99 -16.12 -7.98 4.73
N MET A 100 -15.07 -8.68 5.17
CA MET A 100 -14.09 -9.33 4.28
C MET A 100 -14.60 -10.64 3.69
N GLN A 101 -15.69 -11.17 4.25
CA GLN A 101 -16.41 -12.29 3.68
C GLN A 101 -17.44 -11.87 2.62
N SER A 102 -17.62 -10.57 2.42
CA SER A 102 -18.59 -10.02 1.50
C SER A 102 -18.03 -9.90 0.08
N ASP A 103 -18.80 -10.35 -0.91
CA ASP A 103 -18.50 -10.13 -2.33
C ASP A 103 -18.47 -8.64 -2.71
N ILE A 104 -19.14 -7.78 -1.92
CA ILE A 104 -19.15 -6.33 -2.13
C ILE A 104 -17.72 -5.77 -2.10
N LEU A 105 -16.87 -6.25 -1.19
CA LEU A 105 -15.49 -5.81 -1.11
C LEU A 105 -14.74 -6.15 -2.40
N SER A 106 -14.86 -7.39 -2.87
CA SER A 106 -14.22 -7.83 -4.11
C SER A 106 -14.64 -6.97 -5.31
N ALA A 107 -15.91 -6.60 -5.39
CA ALA A 107 -16.43 -5.70 -6.43
C ALA A 107 -15.81 -4.30 -6.34
N ILE A 108 -15.70 -3.73 -5.14
CA ILE A 108 -15.06 -2.42 -4.90
C ILE A 108 -13.58 -2.46 -5.27
N LEU A 109 -12.85 -3.48 -4.84
CA LEU A 109 -11.42 -3.62 -5.16
C LEU A 109 -11.20 -3.67 -6.67
N SER A 110 -12.10 -4.32 -7.43
CA SER A 110 -11.96 -4.45 -8.88
C SER A 110 -11.92 -3.10 -9.62
N VAL A 111 -12.57 -2.04 -9.10
CA VAL A 111 -12.70 -0.75 -9.82
C VAL A 111 -11.49 0.19 -9.67
N PHE A 112 -10.56 -0.06 -8.74
CA PHE A 112 -9.44 0.85 -8.46
C PHE A 112 -8.25 0.70 -9.42
N THR A 113 -8.45 0.95 -10.72
CA THR A 113 -7.47 0.65 -11.79
C THR A 113 -6.17 1.45 -11.75
N ASN A 114 -6.15 2.51 -10.95
CA ASN A 114 -5.14 3.56 -10.92
C ASN A 114 -4.30 3.54 -9.64
N LEU A 115 -4.36 2.43 -8.91
CA LEU A 115 -3.73 2.27 -7.61
C LEU A 115 -2.20 2.27 -7.73
N GLU A 116 -1.55 3.11 -6.93
CA GLU A 116 -0.10 3.31 -6.87
C GLU A 116 0.47 2.76 -5.54
N SER A 117 -0.28 2.89 -4.45
CA SER A 117 0.11 2.41 -3.13
C SER A 117 -0.98 1.55 -2.49
N LEU A 118 -0.57 0.40 -1.93
CA LEU A 118 -1.46 -0.54 -1.25
C LEU A 118 -0.90 -0.89 0.13
N HIS A 119 -1.63 -0.50 1.18
CA HIS A 119 -1.36 -0.89 2.56
C HIS A 119 -2.36 -1.94 3.01
N ILE A 120 -1.87 -3.06 3.51
CA ILE A 120 -2.68 -4.19 3.96
C ILE A 120 -2.31 -4.54 5.39
N ARG A 121 -3.31 -4.40 6.28
CA ARG A 121 -3.23 -4.81 7.67
C ARG A 121 -4.36 -5.77 7.99
N ILE A 122 -4.12 -7.07 7.78
CA ILE A 122 -5.14 -8.13 7.87
C ILE A 122 -4.60 -9.22 8.79
N TYR A 123 -5.16 -9.31 10.00
CA TYR A 123 -4.60 -10.17 11.04
C TYR A 123 -4.64 -11.65 10.68
N ASN A 124 -5.67 -12.16 10.02
CA ASN A 124 -5.69 -13.56 9.53
C ASN A 124 -6.06 -13.57 8.05
N TRP A 125 -5.04 -13.72 7.19
CA TRP A 125 -5.21 -13.76 5.74
C TRP A 125 -6.05 -14.95 5.28
N ASP A 126 -5.84 -16.13 5.84
CA ASP A 126 -6.56 -17.35 5.44
C ASP A 126 -8.04 -17.33 5.84
N SER A 127 -8.47 -16.36 6.64
CA SER A 127 -9.88 -16.12 6.95
C SER A 127 -10.64 -15.29 5.90
N LEU A 128 -9.94 -14.77 4.88
CA LEU A 128 -10.53 -14.03 3.77
C LEU A 128 -11.42 -14.94 2.92
N HIS A 129 -12.52 -14.38 2.39
CA HIS A 129 -13.30 -15.08 1.40
C HIS A 129 -12.54 -15.18 0.07
N LEU A 130 -12.69 -16.30 -0.64
CA LEU A 130 -11.94 -16.60 -1.87
C LEU A 130 -12.00 -15.46 -2.90
N ASN A 131 -13.18 -14.86 -3.09
CA ASN A 131 -13.35 -13.75 -4.04
C ASN A 131 -12.59 -12.48 -3.59
N CYS A 132 -12.52 -12.24 -2.28
CA CYS A 132 -11.76 -11.11 -1.72
C CYS A 132 -10.25 -11.35 -1.89
N GLU A 133 -9.79 -12.55 -1.56
CA GLU A 133 -8.39 -12.95 -1.74
C GLU A 133 -7.95 -12.79 -3.20
N GLN A 134 -8.74 -13.31 -4.16
CA GLN A 134 -8.48 -13.17 -5.59
C GLN A 134 -8.48 -11.71 -6.05
N ALA A 135 -9.40 -10.89 -5.54
CA ALA A 135 -9.44 -9.47 -5.86
C ALA A 135 -8.20 -8.73 -5.33
N ILE A 136 -7.70 -9.09 -4.13
CA ILE A 136 -6.47 -8.53 -3.59
C ILE A 136 -5.26 -8.98 -4.43
N TYR A 137 -5.18 -10.25 -4.82
CA TYR A 137 -4.13 -10.71 -5.75
C TYR A 137 -4.15 -9.96 -7.08
N ALA A 138 -5.34 -9.76 -7.64
CA ALA A 138 -5.52 -9.00 -8.87
C ALA A 138 -5.14 -7.51 -8.71
N LEU A 139 -5.34 -6.93 -7.52
CA LEU A 139 -4.87 -5.58 -7.19
C LEU A 139 -3.35 -5.50 -7.09
N ILE A 140 -2.73 -6.46 -6.40
CA ILE A 140 -1.28 -6.52 -6.23
C ILE A 140 -0.60 -6.66 -7.60
N GLY A 141 -1.14 -7.50 -8.48
CA GLY A 141 -0.61 -7.71 -9.83
C GLY A 141 -0.74 -6.55 -10.81
N ARG A 142 -1.23 -5.38 -10.40
CA ARG A 142 -1.40 -4.23 -11.30
C ARG A 142 -0.06 -3.54 -11.56
N SER A 143 0.21 -3.24 -12.83
CA SER A 143 1.42 -2.54 -13.26
C SER A 143 1.49 -1.07 -12.83
N SER A 144 0.41 -0.50 -12.30
CA SER A 144 0.41 0.85 -11.74
C SER A 144 0.95 0.89 -10.31
N LEU A 145 1.02 -0.25 -9.62
CA LEU A 145 1.42 -0.32 -8.23
C LEU A 145 2.93 -0.11 -8.12
N SER A 146 3.32 0.90 -7.35
CA SER A 146 4.72 1.28 -7.07
C SER A 146 5.10 1.05 -5.61
N SER A 147 4.13 1.00 -4.69
CA SER A 147 4.37 0.76 -3.27
C SER A 147 3.41 -0.28 -2.69
N ILE A 148 3.95 -1.21 -1.91
CA ILE A 148 3.15 -2.15 -1.12
C ILE A 148 3.65 -2.23 0.31
N GLU A 149 2.73 -2.30 1.25
CA GLU A 149 3.03 -2.45 2.67
C GLU A 149 2.10 -3.48 3.29
N PHE A 150 2.68 -4.53 3.87
CA PHE A 150 2.00 -5.50 4.71
C PHE A 150 2.37 -5.25 6.16
N GLU A 151 1.38 -4.97 7.00
CA GLU A 151 1.54 -4.70 8.43
C GLU A 151 0.71 -5.69 9.25
N GLU A 152 1.30 -6.37 10.23
CA GLU A 152 0.58 -7.28 11.14
C GLU A 152 -0.25 -8.36 10.42
N VAL A 153 0.33 -8.96 9.37
CA VAL A 153 -0.34 -9.99 8.57
C VAL A 153 0.06 -11.38 9.01
N ARG A 154 -0.91 -12.21 9.42
CA ARG A 154 -0.69 -13.63 9.72
C ARG A 154 -1.21 -14.50 8.59
N LEU A 155 -0.37 -15.45 8.17
CA LEU A 155 -0.65 -16.44 7.14
C LEU A 155 -0.55 -17.82 7.78
N GLU A 156 -1.61 -18.61 7.74
CA GLU A 156 -1.57 -20.00 8.24
C GLU A 156 -0.69 -20.88 7.35
N ARG A 157 -0.52 -20.51 6.06
CA ARG A 157 0.20 -21.28 5.05
C ARG A 157 1.29 -20.46 4.35
N ASN A 158 2.50 -21.02 4.27
CA ASN A 158 3.60 -20.42 3.49
C ASN A 158 3.28 -20.27 2.00
N ALA A 159 2.51 -21.21 1.45
CA ALA A 159 2.08 -21.16 0.06
C ALA A 159 1.29 -19.87 -0.28
N THR A 160 0.54 -19.34 0.69
CA THR A 160 -0.20 -18.08 0.56
C THR A 160 0.76 -16.90 0.46
N LEU A 161 1.80 -16.85 1.30
CA LEU A 161 2.86 -15.84 1.22
C LEU A 161 3.58 -15.89 -0.13
N VAL A 162 3.99 -17.09 -0.55
CA VAL A 162 4.68 -17.28 -1.85
C VAL A 162 3.79 -16.83 -3.01
N SER A 163 2.48 -17.09 -2.94
CA SER A 163 1.52 -16.64 -3.95
C SER A 163 1.41 -15.11 -3.97
N LEU A 164 1.36 -14.45 -2.80
CA LEU A 164 1.40 -12.98 -2.71
C LEU A 164 2.66 -12.41 -3.37
N LEU A 165 3.82 -12.97 -3.04
CA LEU A 165 5.11 -12.49 -3.52
C LEU A 165 5.26 -12.68 -5.05
N ARG A 166 4.66 -13.73 -5.62
CA ARG A 166 4.62 -13.97 -7.07
C ARG A 166 3.74 -12.97 -7.81
N CYS A 167 2.72 -12.43 -7.16
CA CYS A 167 1.84 -11.43 -7.76
C CYS A 167 2.50 -10.03 -7.80
N LEU A 168 3.65 -9.81 -7.17
CA LEU A 168 4.26 -8.49 -7.14
C LEU A 168 4.68 -8.01 -8.55
N PRO A 169 4.27 -6.81 -8.96
CA PRO A 169 4.48 -6.34 -10.31
C PRO A 169 5.93 -5.86 -10.49
N ALA A 170 6.44 -5.95 -11.72
CA ALA A 170 7.79 -5.48 -12.03
C ALA A 170 7.97 -3.95 -11.88
N SER A 171 6.87 -3.20 -11.83
CA SER A 171 6.83 -1.75 -11.59
C SER A 171 7.02 -1.36 -10.12
N LEU A 172 7.02 -2.33 -9.21
CA LEU A 172 7.10 -2.05 -7.78
C LEU A 172 8.45 -1.42 -7.43
N GLU A 173 8.42 -0.30 -6.74
CA GLU A 173 9.60 0.47 -6.31
C GLU A 173 9.86 0.33 -4.81
N SER A 174 8.79 0.15 -4.03
CA SER A 174 8.86 0.05 -2.57
C SER A 174 8.06 -1.15 -2.07
N ALA A 175 8.67 -1.96 -1.21
CA ALA A 175 7.99 -3.04 -0.50
C ALA A 175 8.32 -3.00 0.99
N SER A 176 7.29 -3.10 1.82
CA SER A 176 7.42 -3.14 3.27
C SER A 176 6.65 -4.33 3.84
N PHE A 177 7.31 -5.09 4.71
CA PHE A 177 6.75 -6.24 5.40
C PHE A 177 7.09 -6.11 6.88
N SER A 178 6.13 -5.63 7.65
CA SER A 178 6.26 -5.38 9.09
C SER A 178 5.30 -6.29 9.85
N ASN A 179 5.79 -7.04 10.83
CA ASN A 179 5.01 -8.00 11.60
C ASN A 179 4.25 -9.02 10.74
N VAL A 180 4.86 -9.49 9.66
CA VAL A 180 4.32 -10.59 8.86
C VAL A 180 4.71 -11.91 9.51
N PHE A 181 3.73 -12.77 9.74
CA PHE A 181 3.89 -14.08 10.38
C PHE A 181 3.38 -15.18 9.46
N ALA A 182 4.03 -16.35 9.52
CA ALA A 182 3.41 -17.60 9.08
C ALA A 182 3.46 -18.65 10.20
N ASP A 183 2.42 -19.47 10.39
CA ASP A 183 2.36 -20.36 11.57
C ASP A 183 3.11 -21.69 11.40
N HIS A 184 3.39 -22.10 10.16
CA HIS A 184 3.95 -23.41 9.84
C HIS A 184 5.21 -23.30 8.99
N TRP A 185 6.32 -22.95 9.65
CA TRP A 185 7.63 -22.90 9.03
C TRP A 185 8.28 -24.28 9.02
N SER A 186 8.14 -25.02 7.93
CA SER A 186 9.16 -26.01 7.58
C SER A 186 10.33 -25.28 6.94
N TYR A 187 11.47 -25.20 7.64
CA TYR A 187 12.69 -24.57 7.14
C TYR A 187 13.02 -25.05 5.71
N GLY A 188 13.14 -24.11 4.77
CA GLY A 188 13.79 -24.29 3.46
C GLY A 188 12.95 -24.84 2.29
N ASP A 189 12.05 -25.80 2.52
CA ASP A 189 11.59 -26.65 1.41
C ASP A 189 10.56 -25.99 0.46
N ASP A 190 9.66 -25.16 0.97
CA ASP A 190 8.54 -24.62 0.17
C ASP A 190 8.99 -23.55 -0.85
N LEU A 191 9.93 -22.68 -0.46
CA LEU A 191 10.49 -21.65 -1.35
C LEU A 191 11.38 -22.25 -2.44
N GLU A 192 12.15 -23.28 -2.09
CA GLU A 192 13.02 -23.99 -3.04
C GLU A 192 12.21 -24.75 -4.09
N ARG A 193 11.11 -25.39 -3.68
CA ARG A 193 10.20 -26.07 -4.60
C ARG A 193 9.38 -25.09 -5.44
N ALA A 194 9.11 -23.90 -4.90
CA ALA A 194 8.41 -22.82 -5.60
C ALA A 194 9.28 -22.06 -6.64
N SER A 195 10.54 -22.44 -6.81
CA SER A 195 11.60 -21.59 -7.35
C SER A 195 11.84 -21.53 -8.88
N PRO A 196 10.98 -21.92 -9.86
CA PRO A 196 11.46 -21.86 -11.23
C PRO A 196 11.75 -20.45 -11.77
N GLU A 197 10.87 -19.44 -11.62
CA GLU A 197 11.09 -18.13 -12.30
C GLU A 197 10.40 -16.96 -11.58
N LEU A 198 10.92 -16.51 -10.43
CA LEU A 198 10.58 -15.17 -9.94
C LEU A 198 11.36 -14.15 -10.78
N HIS A 199 10.66 -13.22 -11.45
CA HIS A 199 11.31 -12.09 -12.08
C HIS A 199 12.01 -11.23 -11.02
N LYS A 200 13.22 -10.76 -11.32
CA LYS A 200 13.94 -9.88 -10.40
C LYS A 200 13.24 -8.53 -10.32
N LEU A 201 12.72 -8.20 -9.14
CA LEU A 201 12.11 -6.93 -8.80
C LEU A 201 13.18 -5.88 -8.59
N ARG A 202 13.02 -4.71 -9.23
CA ARG A 202 13.97 -3.60 -9.14
C ARG A 202 13.54 -2.60 -8.09
N LEU A 203 13.44 -3.06 -6.84
CA LEU A 203 13.01 -2.23 -5.72
C LEU A 203 14.05 -1.15 -5.42
N ALA A 204 13.60 0.08 -5.17
CA ALA A 204 14.41 1.16 -4.62
C ALA A 204 14.43 1.12 -3.08
N SER A 205 13.34 0.67 -2.45
CA SER A 205 13.19 0.58 -1.00
C SER A 205 12.63 -0.78 -0.58
N LEU A 206 13.26 -1.39 0.42
CA LEU A 206 12.82 -2.65 1.02
C LEU A 206 12.87 -2.54 2.55
N HIS A 207 11.74 -2.81 3.20
CA HIS A 207 11.63 -2.88 4.64
C HIS A 207 11.20 -4.29 5.06
N LEU A 208 12.04 -4.95 5.86
CA LEU A 208 11.83 -6.30 6.38
C LEU A 208 11.90 -6.28 7.92
N ASP A 209 10.77 -6.03 8.56
CA ASP A 209 10.59 -6.14 10.01
C ASP A 209 9.66 -7.32 10.31
N SER A 210 10.09 -8.53 9.97
CA SER A 210 9.21 -9.69 9.98
C SER A 210 9.89 -10.91 10.59
N TYR A 211 9.09 -11.69 11.29
CA TYR A 211 9.42 -12.99 11.89
C TYR A 211 9.52 -14.12 10.85
N ALA A 212 9.60 -13.77 9.57
CA ALA A 212 9.42 -14.68 8.46
C ALA A 212 10.74 -14.86 7.68
N PRO A 213 11.58 -15.88 7.99
CA PRO A 213 12.80 -16.18 7.23
C PRO A 213 12.63 -16.24 5.70
N THR A 214 11.44 -16.64 5.22
CA THR A 214 11.04 -16.75 3.80
C THR A 214 11.09 -15.39 3.14
N LEU A 215 10.76 -14.30 3.84
CA LEU A 215 10.86 -12.97 3.26
C LEU A 215 12.31 -12.57 2.99
N PHE A 216 13.24 -12.94 3.87
CA PHE A 216 14.67 -12.72 3.64
C PHE A 216 15.19 -13.55 2.47
N HIS A 217 14.86 -14.85 2.43
CA HIS A 217 15.22 -15.70 1.30
C HIS A 217 14.58 -15.25 -0.02
N TRP A 218 13.33 -14.80 0.01
CA TRP A 218 12.66 -14.20 -1.13
C TRP A 218 13.40 -12.94 -1.58
N ALA A 219 13.75 -12.03 -0.67
CA ALA A 219 14.47 -10.81 -1.01
C ALA A 219 15.80 -11.13 -1.73
N ILE A 220 16.58 -12.06 -1.21
CA ILE A 220 17.86 -12.48 -1.83
C ILE A 220 17.66 -13.02 -3.26
N ARG A 221 16.57 -13.75 -3.51
CA ARG A 221 16.33 -14.44 -4.80
C ARG A 221 15.60 -13.57 -5.82
N ALA A 222 14.62 -12.81 -5.37
CA ALA A 222 13.64 -12.14 -6.21
C ALA A 222 13.84 -10.63 -6.30
N VAL A 223 14.71 -10.02 -5.48
CA VAL A 223 15.02 -8.60 -5.58
C VAL A 223 16.37 -8.42 -6.25
N ASP A 224 16.42 -7.51 -7.22
CA ASP A 224 17.67 -7.01 -7.77
C ASP A 224 18.34 -6.06 -6.77
N LEU A 225 19.21 -6.61 -5.92
CA LEU A 225 19.87 -5.88 -4.84
C LEU A 225 20.81 -4.77 -5.35
N GLU A 226 21.17 -4.75 -6.63
CA GLU A 226 21.93 -3.65 -7.24
C GLU A 226 21.09 -2.38 -7.42
N CYS A 227 19.77 -2.52 -7.55
CA CYS A 227 18.83 -1.39 -7.67
C CYS A 227 18.37 -0.85 -6.31
N LEU A 228 18.61 -1.60 -5.23
CA LEU A 228 18.13 -1.28 -3.90
C LEU A 228 18.93 -0.12 -3.29
N ARG A 229 18.24 0.95 -2.89
CA ARG A 229 18.86 2.15 -2.28
C ARG A 229 18.65 2.22 -0.78
N HIS A 230 17.51 1.73 -0.33
CA HIS A 230 17.12 1.75 1.08
C HIS A 230 16.79 0.32 1.53
N LEU A 231 17.55 -0.19 2.49
CA LEU A 231 17.22 -1.43 3.18
C LEU A 231 17.01 -1.14 4.66
N HIS A 232 15.81 -1.40 5.15
CA HIS A 232 15.51 -1.46 6.57
C HIS A 232 15.26 -2.91 6.95
N THR A 233 15.93 -3.40 7.99
CA THR A 233 15.63 -4.73 8.51
C THR A 233 15.81 -4.81 10.02
N THR A 234 14.95 -5.60 10.66
CA THR A 234 15.11 -6.01 12.05
C THR A 234 15.72 -7.40 12.12
N VAL A 235 16.77 -7.56 12.94
CA VAL A 235 17.44 -8.85 13.17
C VAL A 235 16.92 -9.48 14.44
N GLU A 236 16.56 -10.75 14.31
CA GLU A 236 16.32 -11.67 15.42
C GLU A 236 17.40 -12.77 15.39
N GLU A 237 17.69 -13.41 16.53
CA GLU A 237 18.82 -14.34 16.68
C GLU A 237 18.75 -15.51 15.68
N ASP A 238 17.54 -15.97 15.34
CA ASP A 238 17.23 -17.05 14.42
C ASP A 238 17.30 -16.66 12.93
N THR A 239 17.32 -15.37 12.61
CA THR A 239 17.40 -14.84 11.23
C THR A 239 18.77 -14.28 10.87
N MET A 240 19.69 -14.22 11.84
CA MET A 240 20.98 -13.54 11.70
C MET A 240 21.80 -14.02 10.49
N ASP A 241 21.89 -15.33 10.26
CA ASP A 241 22.66 -15.88 9.13
C ASP A 241 22.09 -15.43 7.77
N VAL A 242 20.76 -15.40 7.64
CA VAL A 242 20.09 -15.02 6.38
C VAL A 242 20.14 -13.50 6.19
N VAL A 243 20.01 -12.73 7.27
CA VAL A 243 20.22 -11.27 7.22
C VAL A 243 21.65 -10.96 6.78
N GLN A 244 22.65 -11.65 7.35
CA GLN A 244 24.04 -11.45 6.94
C GLN A 244 24.23 -11.77 5.46
N GLN A 245 23.63 -12.86 4.96
CA GLN A 245 23.66 -13.18 3.54
C GLN A 245 23.02 -12.09 2.67
N LEU A 246 21.89 -11.51 3.11
CA LEU A 246 21.23 -10.39 2.43
C LEU A 246 22.14 -9.14 2.39
N LEU A 247 22.74 -8.79 3.53
CA LEU A 247 23.66 -7.65 3.64
C LEU A 247 24.92 -7.84 2.80
N ASP A 248 25.47 -9.05 2.78
CA ASP A 248 26.62 -9.40 1.95
C ASP A 248 26.26 -9.34 0.45
N SER A 249 25.00 -9.56 0.09
CA SER A 249 24.56 -9.53 -1.31
C SER A 249 24.19 -8.11 -1.79
N ALA A 250 23.98 -7.16 -0.88
CA ALA A 250 23.41 -5.84 -1.17
C ALA A 250 24.47 -4.70 -1.27
N PHE A 251 25.65 -4.95 -1.85
CA PHE A 251 26.79 -4.02 -1.80
C PHE A 251 26.53 -2.54 -2.16
N TYR A 252 25.51 -2.22 -2.97
CA TYR A 252 25.23 -0.88 -3.51
C TYR A 252 24.18 -0.04 -2.77
N VAL A 253 23.60 -0.55 -1.69
CA VAL A 253 22.56 0.18 -0.94
C VAL A 253 23.14 1.42 -0.24
N GLU A 254 22.50 2.56 -0.47
CA GLU A 254 22.91 3.88 0.04
C GLU A 254 22.66 4.02 1.55
N THR A 255 21.54 3.48 2.04
CA THR A 255 21.15 3.59 3.44
C THR A 255 20.70 2.25 4.00
N TYR A 256 21.34 1.84 5.09
CA TYR A 256 20.99 0.67 5.88
C TYR A 256 20.50 1.08 7.25
N HIS A 257 19.37 0.53 7.66
CA HIS A 257 18.90 0.62 9.03
C HIS A 257 18.74 -0.79 9.59
N LEU A 258 19.52 -1.08 10.64
CA LEU A 258 19.51 -2.37 11.32
C LEU A 258 18.98 -2.16 12.74
N SER A 259 17.78 -2.66 13.00
CA SER A 259 17.21 -2.74 14.35
C SER A 259 17.47 -4.13 14.93
N PHE A 260 17.79 -4.22 16.21
CA PHE A 260 17.77 -5.48 16.95
C PHE A 260 16.56 -5.43 17.88
N ARG A 261 15.74 -6.47 17.88
CA ARG A 261 14.43 -6.39 18.55
C ARG A 261 14.52 -6.42 20.08
N ASP A 262 15.65 -6.88 20.61
CA ASP A 262 15.93 -7.01 22.05
C ASP A 262 17.20 -6.27 22.51
N VAL A 263 17.87 -5.53 21.62
CA VAL A 263 19.11 -4.78 21.90
C VAL A 263 19.07 -3.43 21.16
N PHE A 264 19.58 -2.34 21.76
CA PHE A 264 19.57 -0.98 21.18
C PHE A 264 19.87 -0.93 19.66
N CYS A 265 19.06 -0.18 18.90
CA CYS A 265 19.25 0.04 17.45
C CYS A 265 20.62 0.66 17.13
N ALA A 266 21.28 0.17 16.07
CA ALA A 266 22.51 0.73 15.56
C ALA A 266 22.31 1.18 14.10
N CYS A 267 22.34 2.50 13.86
CA CYS A 267 22.36 3.04 12.50
C CYS A 267 23.79 2.98 11.94
N PHE A 268 23.99 2.20 10.88
CA PHE A 268 25.26 2.18 10.17
C PHE A 268 25.14 2.95 8.86
N ARG A 269 25.82 4.11 8.78
CA ARG A 269 26.08 4.78 7.51
C ARG A 269 27.41 4.24 6.99
N ARG A 270 27.41 3.54 5.86
CA ARG A 270 28.65 3.08 5.22
C ARG A 270 29.33 4.31 4.61
N PHE A 271 30.40 4.79 5.24
CA PHE A 271 31.29 5.78 4.60
C PHE A 271 32.17 5.02 3.61
N SER A 272 31.95 5.28 2.32
CA SER A 272 32.86 4.92 1.23
C SER A 272 34.06 5.86 1.21
#